data_AF-A0A2M8NK93-F1
#
_entry.id   AF-A0A2M8NK93-F1
#
_cell.length_a   1.000
_cell.length_b   1.000
_cell.length_c   1.000
_cell.angle_alpha   90.00
_cell.angle_beta   90.00
_cell.angle_gamma   90.00
#
_symmetry.space_group_name_H-M   'P 1'
#
loop_
_entity.id
_entity.type
_entity.pdbx_description
1 polymer ?
#
loop_
_entity_poly.entity_id
_entity_poly.type
_entity_poly.pdbx_seq_one_letter_code
_entity_poly.pdbx_strand_id
1 'polypeptide(L)'
;METNDIPAGKPAAPAVSPYVGPRPFAVDERDRFYGRAREIDDLTALVISNPMVLFYAQSGAGKSSLVNAGLLPELEKEDFEALPPVRVGLPSSEIPEGVVNIFVFNALSQWRSRPTISLKTAPQGEMPNPSLEELATMTLADYLA
;
A
#
# COMPACT_ATOMS: atom_id res chain seq x y z
N MET A 1 -30.11 48.30 -27.77
CA MET A 1 -29.07 47.31 -28.10
C MET A 1 -28.09 47.37 -26.94
N GLU A 2 -28.38 46.63 -25.87
CA GLU A 2 -27.64 46.68 -24.61
C GLU A 2 -27.02 45.30 -24.41
N THR A 3 -25.69 45.25 -24.45
CA THR A 3 -24.90 44.04 -24.24
C THR A 3 -24.81 43.79 -22.73
N ASN A 4 -25.46 42.72 -22.29
CA ASN A 4 -25.44 42.32 -20.88
C ASN A 4 -24.12 41.59 -20.58
N ASP A 5 -23.15 42.29 -20.00
CA ASP A 5 -21.92 41.71 -19.47
C ASP A 5 -22.23 40.96 -18.17
N ILE A 6 -22.25 39.62 -18.24
CA ILE A 6 -22.33 38.77 -17.04
C ILE A 6 -20.93 38.79 -16.39
N PRO A 7 -20.79 39.17 -15.11
CA PRO A 7 -19.49 39.12 -14.45
C PRO A 7 -19.03 37.67 -14.37
N ALA A 8 -17.89 37.37 -14.98
CA ALA A 8 -17.25 36.06 -14.92
C ALA A 8 -16.88 35.76 -13.45
N GLY A 9 -17.74 35.00 -12.77
CA GLY A 9 -17.45 34.45 -11.45
C GLY A 9 -16.18 33.62 -11.53
N LYS A 10 -15.20 33.96 -10.69
CA LYS A 10 -13.94 33.21 -10.51
C LYS A 10 -14.26 31.71 -10.42
N PRO A 11 -13.69 30.83 -11.25
CA PRO A 11 -13.98 29.41 -11.17
C PRO A 11 -13.61 28.94 -9.76
N ALA A 12 -14.59 28.37 -9.04
CA ALA A 12 -14.35 27.69 -7.78
C ALA A 12 -13.29 26.61 -8.04
N ALA A 13 -12.28 26.52 -7.16
CA ALA A 13 -11.28 25.47 -7.21
C ALA A 13 -11.98 24.11 -7.38
N PRO A 14 -11.47 23.18 -8.21
CA PRO A 14 -12.17 21.94 -8.51
C PRO A 14 -12.46 21.20 -7.21
N ALA A 15 -13.75 21.00 -6.92
CA ALA A 15 -14.19 20.21 -5.78
C ALA A 15 -13.59 18.81 -5.91
N VAL A 16 -12.87 18.35 -4.88
CA VAL A 16 -12.33 16.99 -4.84
C VAL A 16 -13.50 16.02 -4.95
N SER A 17 -13.50 15.19 -5.98
CA SER A 17 -14.55 14.18 -6.19
C SER A 17 -14.66 13.28 -4.94
N PRO A 18 -15.86 13.05 -4.39
CA PRO A 18 -16.04 12.15 -3.26
C PRO A 18 -15.65 10.71 -3.63
N TYR A 19 -15.74 10.36 -4.92
CA TYR A 19 -15.37 9.05 -5.44
C TYR A 19 -13.94 9.03 -5.97
N VAL A 20 -13.15 8.07 -5.50
CA VAL A 20 -11.76 7.84 -5.93
C VAL A 20 -11.63 7.21 -7.33
N GLY A 21 -12.73 6.69 -7.87
CA GLY A 21 -12.73 5.99 -9.16
C GLY A 21 -12.15 4.57 -9.05
N PRO A 22 -11.48 4.05 -10.11
CA PRO A 22 -11.01 2.66 -10.15
C PRO A 22 -9.72 2.39 -9.36
N ARG A 23 -9.04 3.43 -8.87
CA ARG A 23 -7.86 3.24 -8.00
C ARG A 23 -8.28 2.72 -6.63
N PRO A 24 -7.44 1.94 -5.95
CA PRO A 24 -7.71 1.60 -4.57
C PRO A 24 -7.71 2.85 -3.67
N PHE A 25 -8.44 2.77 -2.56
CA PHE A 25 -8.30 3.75 -1.49
C PHE A 25 -6.88 3.67 -0.92
N ALA A 26 -6.29 4.83 -0.61
CA ALA A 26 -5.01 4.95 0.07
C ALA A 26 -5.19 4.80 1.58
N VAL A 27 -4.08 4.63 2.30
CA VAL A 27 -4.10 4.36 3.74
C VAL A 27 -4.66 5.54 4.53
N ASP A 28 -4.33 6.76 4.11
CA ASP A 28 -4.83 8.03 4.65
C ASP A 28 -6.29 8.35 4.25
N GLU A 29 -6.90 7.57 3.37
CA GLU A 29 -8.29 7.72 2.94
C GLU A 29 -9.26 6.80 3.70
N ARG A 30 -8.85 6.25 4.85
CA ARG A 30 -9.67 5.44 5.75
C ARG A 30 -11.04 6.06 6.04
N ASP A 31 -11.08 7.36 6.29
CA ASP A 31 -12.31 8.09 6.62
C ASP A 31 -13.30 8.19 5.45
N ARG A 32 -12.94 7.68 4.27
CA ARG A 32 -13.79 7.60 3.08
C ARG A 32 -14.15 6.15 2.72
N PHE A 33 -13.66 5.17 3.47
CA PHE A 33 -13.85 3.75 3.23
C PHE A 33 -14.89 3.16 4.21
N TYR A 34 -16.08 2.85 3.72
CA TYR A 34 -17.23 2.47 4.54
C TYR A 34 -17.81 1.10 4.17
N GLY A 35 -18.63 0.55 5.08
CA GLY A 35 -19.46 -0.64 4.81
C GLY A 35 -18.70 -1.98 4.85
N ARG A 36 -17.45 -1.98 5.31
CA ARG A 36 -16.55 -3.14 5.35
C ARG A 36 -16.00 -3.46 6.75
N ALA A 37 -16.66 -2.96 7.79
CA ALA A 37 -16.16 -3.09 9.16
C ALA A 37 -15.96 -4.56 9.56
N ARG A 38 -16.95 -5.43 9.29
CA ARG A 38 -16.85 -6.86 9.60
C ARG A 38 -15.69 -7.54 8.88
N GLU A 39 -15.53 -7.27 7.58
CA GLU A 39 -14.44 -7.87 6.80
C GLU A 39 -13.06 -7.37 7.24
N ILE A 40 -12.96 -6.12 7.71
CA ILE A 40 -11.73 -5.58 8.30
C ILE A 40 -11.43 -6.28 9.61
N ASP A 41 -12.41 -6.40 10.51
CA ASP A 41 -12.25 -7.05 11.81
C ASP A 41 -11.83 -8.52 11.65
N ASP A 42 -12.54 -9.27 10.79
CA ASP A 42 -12.25 -10.69 10.52
C ASP A 42 -10.84 -10.86 9.93
N LEU A 43 -10.45 -10.03 8.96
CA LEU A 43 -9.13 -10.13 8.34
C LEU A 43 -8.02 -9.74 9.32
N THR A 44 -8.25 -8.74 10.15
CA THR A 44 -7.28 -8.30 11.17
C THR A 44 -7.04 -9.41 12.18
N ALA A 45 -8.10 -10.03 12.70
CA ALA A 45 -7.99 -11.17 13.61
C ALA A 45 -7.22 -12.35 12.99
N LEU A 46 -7.47 -12.65 11.70
CA LEU A 46 -6.74 -13.69 10.97
C LEU A 46 -5.26 -13.36 10.84
N VAL A 47 -4.91 -12.13 10.48
CA VAL A 47 -3.51 -11.69 10.29
C VAL A 47 -2.74 -11.72 11.60
N ILE A 48 -3.35 -11.27 12.71
CA ILE A 48 -2.72 -11.30 14.03
C ILE A 48 -2.51 -12.73 14.52
N SER A 49 -3.46 -13.62 14.24
CA SER A 49 -3.44 -14.99 14.78
C SER A 49 -2.63 -15.97 13.96
N ASN A 50 -2.29 -15.65 12.71
CA ASN A 50 -1.68 -16.60 11.78
C ASN A 50 -0.43 -16.00 11.10
N PRO A 51 0.67 -16.77 10.99
CA PRO A 51 1.87 -16.32 10.27
C PRO A 51 1.64 -16.05 8.78
N MET A 52 0.57 -16.60 8.19
CA MET A 52 0.23 -16.43 6.78
C MET A 52 -1.28 -16.46 6.58
N VAL A 53 -1.79 -15.50 5.79
CA VAL A 53 -3.20 -15.41 5.42
C VAL A 53 -3.31 -15.27 3.90
N LEU A 54 -4.09 -16.14 3.26
CA LEU A 54 -4.44 -16.03 1.84
C LEU A 54 -5.77 -15.29 1.70
N PHE A 55 -5.73 -14.05 1.21
CA PHE A 55 -6.93 -13.25 0.96
C PHE A 55 -7.20 -13.12 -0.54
N TYR A 56 -8.37 -13.56 -0.98
CA TYR A 56 -8.79 -13.53 -2.39
C TYR A 56 -10.21 -12.98 -2.56
N ALA A 57 -10.45 -12.35 -3.70
CA ALA A 57 -11.74 -11.81 -4.10
C ALA A 57 -11.76 -11.59 -5.61
N GLN A 58 -12.95 -11.43 -6.19
CA GLN A 58 -13.13 -11.04 -7.60
C GLN A 58 -12.40 -9.72 -7.90
N SER A 59 -11.99 -9.55 -9.16
CA SER A 59 -11.40 -8.28 -9.61
C SER A 59 -12.40 -7.14 -9.39
N GLY A 60 -11.92 -6.00 -8.91
CA GLY A 60 -12.78 -4.84 -8.60
C GLY A 60 -13.57 -4.93 -7.29
N ALA A 61 -13.53 -6.04 -6.55
CA ALA A 61 -14.24 -6.17 -5.26
C ALA A 61 -13.66 -5.30 -4.11
N GLY A 62 -12.59 -4.55 -4.38
CA GLY A 62 -11.97 -3.66 -3.39
C GLY A 62 -10.88 -4.31 -2.53
N LYS A 63 -10.31 -5.47 -2.92
CA LYS A 63 -9.24 -6.16 -2.16
C LYS A 63 -8.10 -5.23 -1.73
N SER A 64 -7.53 -4.50 -2.69
CA SER A 64 -6.44 -3.57 -2.39
C SER A 64 -6.88 -2.39 -1.53
N SER A 65 -8.12 -1.90 -1.69
CA SER A 65 -8.68 -0.86 -0.82
C SER A 65 -8.89 -1.37 0.61
N LEU A 66 -9.36 -2.61 0.79
CA LEU A 66 -9.58 -3.20 2.10
C LEU A 66 -8.25 -3.41 2.84
N VAL A 67 -7.20 -3.84 2.13
CA VAL A 67 -5.85 -3.92 2.69
C VAL A 67 -5.34 -2.53 3.06
N ASN A 68 -5.39 -1.58 2.14
CA ASN A 68 -4.79 -0.26 2.34
C ASN A 68 -5.53 0.60 3.36
N ALA A 69 -6.83 0.81 3.18
CA ALA A 69 -7.64 1.75 3.96
C ALA A 69 -8.34 1.10 5.16
N GLY A 70 -8.30 -0.24 5.25
CA GLY A 70 -8.91 -1.02 6.33
C GLY A 70 -7.87 -1.70 7.21
N LEU A 71 -7.23 -2.76 6.69
CA LEU A 71 -6.32 -3.62 7.44
C LEU A 71 -5.08 -2.87 7.96
N LEU A 72 -4.34 -2.15 7.12
CA LEU A 72 -3.11 -1.49 7.55
C LEU A 72 -3.36 -0.49 8.71
N PRO A 73 -4.38 0.38 8.66
CA PRO A 73 -4.74 1.23 9.79
C PRO A 73 -5.17 0.49 11.06
N GLU A 74 -5.78 -0.70 10.96
CA GLU A 74 -6.10 -1.50 12.16
C GLU A 74 -4.85 -2.14 12.75
N LEU A 75 -3.95 -2.67 11.92
CA LEU A 75 -2.67 -3.21 12.39
C LEU A 75 -1.83 -2.15 13.11
N GLU A 76 -1.81 -0.91 12.60
CA GLU A 76 -1.14 0.22 13.26
C GLU A 76 -1.71 0.50 14.66
N LYS A 77 -3.03 0.39 14.85
CA LYS A 77 -3.65 0.57 16.17
C LYS A 77 -3.35 -0.57 17.15
N GLU A 78 -3.11 -1.75 16.62
CA GLU A 78 -2.71 -2.94 17.39
C GLU A 78 -1.18 -2.97 17.62
N ASP A 79 -0.49 -1.83 17.42
CA ASP A 79 0.96 -1.65 17.59
C ASP A 79 1.83 -2.54 16.69
N PHE A 80 1.31 -2.99 15.55
CA PHE A 80 2.09 -3.71 14.54
C PHE A 80 2.85 -2.77 13.63
N GLU A 81 4.10 -3.12 13.35
CA GLU A 81 4.88 -2.51 12.28
C GLU A 81 4.58 -3.19 10.94
N ALA A 82 3.73 -2.56 10.13
CA ALA A 82 3.33 -3.11 8.84
C ALA A 82 4.20 -2.59 7.70
N LEU A 83 4.86 -3.51 6.98
CA LEU A 83 5.58 -3.17 5.76
C LEU A 83 4.60 -2.76 4.64
N PRO A 84 4.97 -1.79 3.77
CA PRO A 84 4.12 -1.38 2.67
C PRO A 84 3.76 -2.55 1.73
N PRO A 85 2.52 -2.62 1.20
CA PRO A 85 2.15 -3.65 0.23
C PRO A 85 3.02 -3.60 -1.02
N VAL A 86 3.54 -4.77 -1.42
CA VAL A 86 4.39 -4.94 -2.60
C VAL A 86 3.75 -5.87 -3.63
N ARG A 87 4.12 -5.68 -4.90
CA ARG A 87 3.67 -6.57 -5.99
C ARG A 87 4.83 -7.43 -6.45
N VAL A 88 4.87 -8.68 -6.00
CA VAL A 88 5.97 -9.60 -6.31
C VAL A 88 5.97 -10.16 -7.74
N GLY A 89 4.85 -10.02 -8.47
CA GLY A 89 4.68 -10.57 -9.82
C GLY A 89 5.01 -9.60 -10.96
N LEU A 90 5.47 -8.38 -10.67
CA LEU A 90 5.94 -7.46 -11.73
C LEU A 90 7.40 -7.80 -12.07
N PRO A 91 7.73 -8.07 -13.33
CA PRO A 91 9.12 -8.31 -13.71
C PRO A 91 9.93 -7.04 -13.47
N SER A 92 11.03 -7.13 -12.74
CA SER A 92 12.01 -6.06 -12.74
C SER A 92 12.62 -5.94 -14.14
N SER A 93 12.92 -4.71 -14.58
CA SER A 93 13.60 -4.47 -15.86
C SER A 93 15.01 -5.06 -15.88
N GLU A 94 15.61 -5.22 -14.71
CA GLU A 94 16.93 -5.78 -14.47
C GLU A 94 16.80 -6.86 -13.39
N ILE A 95 17.06 -8.11 -13.77
CA ILE A 95 17.16 -9.25 -12.84
C ILE A 95 18.64 -9.63 -12.83
N PRO A 96 19.37 -9.41 -11.72
CA PRO A 96 20.76 -9.83 -11.60
C PRO A 96 20.90 -11.34 -11.81
N GLU A 97 22.09 -11.78 -12.25
CA GLU A 97 22.42 -13.21 -12.24
C GLU A 97 22.45 -13.73 -10.79
N GLY A 98 22.05 -14.98 -10.60
CA GLY A 98 22.08 -15.62 -9.27
C GLY A 98 20.88 -15.33 -8.37
N VAL A 99 19.82 -14.68 -8.87
CA VAL A 99 18.56 -14.51 -8.11
C VAL A 99 17.96 -15.87 -7.75
N VAL A 100 17.95 -16.19 -6.45
CA VAL A 100 17.47 -17.48 -5.93
C VAL A 100 15.94 -17.53 -5.89
N ASN A 101 15.30 -16.41 -5.54
CA ASN A 101 13.85 -16.30 -5.48
C ASN A 101 13.40 -14.94 -6.03
N ILE A 102 12.84 -14.96 -7.25
CA ILE A 102 12.39 -13.76 -7.95
C ILE A 102 11.30 -12.98 -7.19
N PHE A 103 10.45 -13.66 -6.41
CA PHE A 103 9.38 -13.02 -5.65
C PHE A 103 9.93 -12.25 -4.45
N VAL A 104 10.89 -12.84 -3.73
CA VAL A 104 11.59 -12.17 -2.63
C VAL A 104 12.39 -11.00 -3.19
N PHE A 105 13.17 -11.20 -4.25
CA PHE A 105 13.93 -10.14 -4.90
C PHE A 105 13.04 -8.95 -5.30
N ASN A 106 11.87 -9.21 -5.90
CA ASN A 106 10.92 -8.16 -6.29
C ASN A 106 10.30 -7.45 -5.09
N ALA A 107 10.08 -8.14 -3.96
CA ALA A 107 9.61 -7.53 -2.73
C ALA A 107 10.68 -6.60 -2.14
N LEU A 108 11.90 -7.11 -1.95
CA LEU A 108 13.01 -6.36 -1.36
C LEU A 108 13.41 -5.15 -2.21
N SER A 109 13.43 -5.30 -3.54
CA SER A 109 13.74 -4.20 -4.47
C SER A 109 12.71 -3.06 -4.38
N GLN A 110 11.43 -3.39 -4.14
CA GLN A 110 10.37 -2.39 -3.97
C GLN A 110 10.44 -1.68 -2.63
N TRP A 111 10.74 -2.41 -1.54
CA TRP A 111 10.90 -1.77 -0.23
C TRP A 111 12.12 -0.87 -0.19
N ARG A 112 13.27 -1.32 -0.71
CA ARG A 112 14.46 -0.47 -0.88
C ARG A 112 14.16 0.87 -1.54
N SER A 113 13.27 0.86 -2.54
CA SER A 113 12.97 2.03 -3.38
C SER A 113 11.79 2.88 -2.86
N ARG A 114 11.16 2.51 -1.74
CA ARG A 114 10.00 3.24 -1.18
C ARG A 114 10.29 3.74 0.23
N PRO A 115 10.11 5.04 0.51
CA PRO A 115 10.01 5.48 1.90
C PRO A 115 8.80 4.79 2.54
N THR A 116 8.99 4.28 3.76
CA THR A 116 7.96 3.68 4.61
C THR A 116 6.67 4.51 4.53
N ILE A 117 5.53 3.86 4.29
CA ILE A 117 4.24 4.52 4.49
C ILE A 117 4.22 4.85 5.98
N SER A 118 4.35 6.13 6.31
CA SER A 118 4.49 6.56 7.70
C SER A 118 3.15 6.33 8.42
N LEU A 119 3.02 5.16 9.02
CA LEU A 119 1.92 4.73 9.89
C LEU A 119 2.35 4.99 11.33
N LYS A 120 2.57 6.27 11.67
CA LYS A 120 2.99 6.86 12.98
C LYS A 120 4.21 6.28 13.71
N THR A 121 4.67 5.11 13.34
CA THR A 121 5.81 4.39 13.86
C THR A 121 6.49 3.78 12.64
N ALA A 122 7.40 4.53 12.02
CA ALA A 122 8.40 3.89 11.19
C ALA A 122 9.17 2.88 12.08
N PRO A 123 9.73 1.78 11.52
CA PRO A 123 10.88 1.18 12.17
C PRO A 123 11.81 2.33 12.54
N GLN A 124 12.24 2.42 13.80
CA GLN A 124 13.21 3.44 14.20
C GLN A 124 14.58 3.23 13.51
N GLY A 125 14.71 2.22 12.65
CA GLY A 125 15.81 2.01 11.72
C GLY A 125 15.49 2.51 10.32
N GLU A 126 16.43 3.23 9.72
CA GLU A 126 16.47 3.47 8.27
C GLU A 126 16.38 2.11 7.55
N MET A 127 15.45 1.96 6.60
CA MET A 127 15.34 0.69 5.87
C MET A 127 16.68 0.35 5.21
N PRO A 128 17.13 -0.91 5.29
CA PRO A 128 18.39 -1.29 4.68
C PRO A 128 18.35 -1.01 3.18
N ASN A 129 19.42 -0.39 2.67
CA ASN A 129 19.58 0.00 1.27
C ASN A 129 20.73 -0.78 0.58
N PRO A 130 20.66 -2.12 0.52
CA PRO A 130 21.65 -2.94 -0.16
C PRO A 130 21.59 -2.75 -1.68
N SER A 131 22.68 -3.07 -2.36
CA SER A 131 22.76 -3.15 -3.82
C SER A 131 21.84 -4.23 -4.40
N LEU A 132 21.56 -4.17 -5.71
CA LEU A 132 20.73 -5.20 -6.36
C LEU A 132 21.41 -6.58 -6.35
N GLU A 133 22.74 -6.63 -6.40
CA GLU A 133 23.50 -7.88 -6.34
C GLU A 133 23.39 -8.55 -4.97
N GLU A 134 23.44 -7.77 -3.89
CA GLU A 134 23.21 -8.26 -2.53
C GLU A 134 21.79 -8.80 -2.37
N LEU A 135 20.78 -8.08 -2.89
CA LEU A 135 19.38 -8.51 -2.86
C LEU A 135 19.12 -9.83 -3.60
N ALA A 136 19.94 -10.17 -4.60
CA ALA A 136 19.72 -11.37 -5.40
C ALA A 136 19.81 -12.67 -4.58
N THR A 137 20.60 -12.66 -3.50
CA THR A 137 20.85 -13.82 -2.65
C THR A 137 20.26 -13.70 -1.24
N MET A 138 19.72 -12.53 -0.88
CA MET A 138 19.11 -12.28 0.43
C MET A 138 17.76 -12.98 0.61
N THR A 139 17.51 -13.40 1.85
CA THR A 139 16.18 -13.82 2.31
C THR A 139 15.40 -12.64 2.90
N LEU A 140 14.11 -12.85 3.14
CA LEU A 140 13.28 -11.89 3.87
C LEU A 140 13.80 -11.64 5.29
N ALA A 141 14.32 -12.69 5.94
CA ALA A 141 14.86 -12.59 7.29
C ALA A 141 16.15 -11.76 7.32
N ASP A 142 17.03 -11.91 6.32
CA ASP A 142 18.27 -11.14 6.22
C ASP A 142 18.01 -9.64 6.02
N TYR A 143 16.91 -9.28 5.37
CA TYR A 143 16.55 -7.88 5.13
C TYR A 143 15.87 -7.20 6.33
N LEU A 144 15.25 -7.98 7.22
CA LEU A 144 14.49 -7.46 8.37
C LEU A 144 15.27 -7.58 9.69
N ALA A 145 16.48 -8.13 9.66
CA ALA A 145 17.38 -8.27 10.81
C ALA A 145 18.20 -7.00 11.05
#